data_AF-A0A3D3S6A8-F1
#
_entry.id   AF-A0A3D3S6A8-F1
#
_cell.length_a   1.000
_cell.length_b   1.000
_cell.length_c   1.000
_cell.angle_alpha   90.00
_cell.angle_beta   90.00
_cell.angle_gamma   90.00
#
_symmetry.space_group_name_H-M   'P 1'
#
loop_
_entity.id
_entity.type
_entity.pdbx_description
1 polymer ?
#
loop_
_entity_poly.entity_id
_entity_poly.type
_entity_poly.pdbx_seq_one_letter_code
_entity_poly.pdbx_strand_id
1 'polypeptide(L)'
;MAAKQVHFGVDARTAMMKGVNTLANAVKVTLGPKGRNAVLEKSFGAPTITKDGVSVAKEIELADKLENMGAQMVKEVASHTSDEAGDGTTT
;
A
#
# COMPACT_ATOMS: atom_id res chain seq x y z
N MET A 1 -18.49 -22.35 7.65
CA MET A 1 -17.85 -21.08 7.26
C MET A 1 -17.51 -20.30 8.51
N ALA A 2 -16.37 -19.60 8.54
CA ALA A 2 -16.05 -18.70 9.65
C ALA A 2 -17.05 -17.52 9.68
N ALA A 3 -17.40 -17.06 10.89
CA ALA A 3 -18.28 -15.91 11.08
C ALA A 3 -17.69 -14.65 10.40
N LYS A 4 -18.57 -13.81 9.85
CA LYS A 4 -18.19 -12.57 9.16
C LYS A 4 -18.50 -11.38 10.05
N GLN A 5 -17.60 -10.42 10.09
CA GLN A 5 -17.86 -9.10 10.68
C GLN A 5 -18.40 -8.19 9.59
N VAL A 6 -19.40 -7.37 9.93
CA VAL A 6 -20.04 -6.44 9.00
C VAL A 6 -20.01 -5.05 9.60
N HIS A 7 -19.46 -4.10 8.85
CA HIS A 7 -19.31 -2.71 9.26
C HIS A 7 -20.03 -1.80 8.28
N PHE A 8 -20.60 -0.71 8.78
CA PHE A 8 -21.40 0.22 7.98
C PHE A 8 -20.99 1.67 8.20
N GLY A 9 -21.39 2.52 7.26
CA GLY A 9 -21.36 3.97 7.45
C GLY A 9 -19.95 4.56 7.61
N VAL A 10 -19.83 5.51 8.54
CA VAL A 10 -18.62 6.32 8.73
C VAL A 10 -17.47 5.50 9.29
N ASP A 11 -17.75 4.57 10.21
CA ASP A 11 -16.70 3.78 10.88
C ASP A 11 -15.97 2.89 9.89
N ALA A 12 -16.71 2.21 8.99
CA ALA A 12 -16.15 1.40 7.93
C ALA A 12 -15.26 2.24 6.99
N ARG A 13 -15.75 3.40 6.54
CA ARG A 13 -14.99 4.30 5.66
C ARG A 13 -13.74 4.85 6.33
N THR A 14 -13.84 5.19 7.62
CA THR A 14 -12.72 5.74 8.39
C THR A 14 -11.61 4.70 8.55
N ALA A 15 -11.96 3.45 8.84
CA ALA A 15 -10.99 2.36 8.89
C ALA A 15 -10.32 2.13 7.53
N MET A 16 -11.11 2.01 6.44
CA MET A 16 -10.53 1.85 5.10
C MET A 16 -9.60 3.02 4.72
N MET A 17 -10.00 4.25 5.03
CA MET A 17 -9.20 5.46 4.76
C MET A 17 -7.86 5.45 5.50
N LYS A 18 -7.80 4.91 6.74
CA LYS A 18 -6.52 4.73 7.45
C LYS A 18 -5.59 3.81 6.66
N GLY A 19 -6.10 2.69 6.15
CA GLY A 19 -5.32 1.78 5.33
C GLY A 19 -4.80 2.40 4.04
N VAL A 20 -5.67 3.13 3.33
CA VAL A 20 -5.29 3.91 2.13
C VAL A 20 -4.19 4.90 2.46
N ASN A 21 -4.32 5.64 3.56
CA ASN A 21 -3.32 6.60 4.00
C ASN A 21 -1.99 5.93 4.35
N THR A 22 -2.00 4.77 5.00
CA THR A 22 -0.76 4.02 5.30
C THR A 22 -0.02 3.64 4.03
N LEU A 23 -0.74 3.09 3.04
CA LEU A 23 -0.18 2.79 1.71
C LEU A 23 0.37 4.05 1.04
N ALA A 24 -0.47 5.07 0.86
CA ALA A 24 -0.10 6.28 0.13
C ALA A 24 1.06 7.03 0.79
N ASN A 25 1.07 7.13 2.12
CA ASN A 25 2.15 7.82 2.85
C ASN A 25 3.49 7.09 2.73
N ALA A 26 3.48 5.77 2.66
CA ALA A 26 4.70 4.98 2.50
C ALA A 26 5.24 5.03 1.05
N VAL A 27 4.35 5.02 0.04
CA VAL A 27 4.77 5.01 -1.37
C VAL A 27 5.14 6.42 -1.84
N LYS A 28 4.39 7.46 -1.47
CA LYS A 28 4.60 8.83 -2.01
C LYS A 28 5.99 9.42 -1.73
N VAL A 29 6.70 8.95 -0.70
CA VAL A 29 8.04 9.44 -0.38
C VAL A 29 9.07 9.03 -1.43
N THR A 30 8.79 8.01 -2.24
CA THR A 30 9.68 7.53 -3.30
C THR A 30 9.42 8.21 -4.65
N LEU A 31 8.40 9.07 -4.74
CA LEU A 31 7.99 9.70 -6.00
C LEU A 31 9.04 10.67 -6.56
N GLY A 32 9.28 10.56 -7.88
CA GLY A 32 10.06 11.50 -8.66
C GLY A 32 11.59 11.40 -8.47
N PRO A 33 12.36 12.25 -9.17
CA PRO A 33 13.84 12.16 -9.19
C PRO A 33 14.48 12.45 -7.82
N LYS A 34 13.74 13.07 -6.90
CA LYS A 34 14.16 13.36 -5.52
C LYS A 34 13.50 12.44 -4.49
N GLY A 35 12.93 11.31 -4.93
CA GLY A 35 12.39 10.29 -4.05
C GLY A 35 13.41 9.85 -2.98
N ARG A 36 12.91 9.65 -1.76
CA ARG A 36 13.67 9.17 -0.61
C ARG A 36 13.67 7.65 -0.56
N ASN A 37 14.61 7.10 0.18
CA ASN A 37 14.72 5.66 0.37
C ASN A 37 13.63 5.16 1.33
N ALA A 38 13.00 4.04 0.97
CA ALA A 38 12.29 3.17 1.88
C ALA A 38 13.21 2.00 2.27
N VAL A 39 13.12 1.56 3.52
CA VAL A 39 13.86 0.41 4.04
C VAL A 39 12.86 -0.69 4.33
N LEU A 40 13.04 -1.84 3.66
CA LEU A 40 12.16 -3.00 3.75
C LEU A 40 12.91 -4.10 4.51
N GLU A 41 12.28 -4.60 5.57
CA GLU A 41 12.81 -5.72 6.34
C GLU A 41 12.86 -7.00 5.48
N LYS A 42 13.85 -7.85 5.75
CA LYS A 42 13.94 -9.20 5.20
C LYS A 42 14.04 -10.18 6.36
N SER A 43 13.39 -11.33 6.24
CA SER A 43 13.43 -12.37 7.28
C SER A 43 14.86 -12.89 7.55
N PHE A 44 15.77 -12.74 6.58
CA PHE A 44 17.17 -13.13 6.70
C PHE A 44 18.08 -12.15 5.96
N GLY A 45 19.27 -11.87 6.53
CA GLY A 45 20.28 -11.02 5.91
C GLY A 45 20.05 -9.52 6.13
N ALA A 46 20.59 -8.69 5.23
CA ALA A 46 20.48 -7.24 5.30
C ALA A 46 19.14 -6.74 4.73
N PRO A 47 18.59 -5.62 5.23
CA PRO A 47 17.36 -5.03 4.71
C PRO A 47 17.52 -4.54 3.27
N THR A 48 16.40 -4.42 2.55
CA THR A 48 16.38 -3.85 1.20
C THR A 48 16.17 -2.35 1.28
N ILE A 49 17.07 -1.57 0.68
CA ILE A 49 16.90 -0.13 0.54
C ILE A 49 16.45 0.13 -0.90
N THR A 50 15.28 0.75 -1.08
CA THR A 50 14.72 1.01 -2.42
C THR A 50 14.12 2.40 -2.53
N LYS A 51 14.08 2.92 -3.76
CA LYS A 51 13.31 4.10 -4.17
C LYS A 51 12.19 3.75 -5.14
N ASP A 52 11.95 2.46 -5.36
CA ASP A 52 10.86 2.01 -6.22
C ASP A 52 9.56 1.93 -5.41
N GLY A 53 8.59 2.78 -5.75
CA GLY A 53 7.27 2.79 -5.12
C GLY A 53 6.48 1.49 -5.33
N VAL A 54 6.69 0.80 -6.46
CA VAL A 54 6.01 -0.48 -6.75
C VAL A 54 6.49 -1.55 -5.77
N SER A 55 7.80 -1.65 -5.54
CA SER A 55 8.37 -2.54 -4.52
C SER A 55 7.87 -2.20 -3.12
N VAL A 56 7.77 -0.92 -2.75
CA VAL A 56 7.24 -0.52 -1.44
C VAL A 56 5.77 -0.91 -1.29
N ALA A 57 4.94 -0.66 -2.31
CA ALA A 57 3.51 -0.99 -2.26
C ALA A 57 3.26 -2.50 -2.10
N LYS A 58 4.11 -3.35 -2.69
CA LYS A 58 4.00 -4.81 -2.59
C LYS A 58 4.16 -5.33 -1.17
N GLU A 59 5.04 -4.73 -0.37
CA GLU A 59 5.31 -5.13 1.01
C GLU A 59 4.24 -4.63 2.01
N ILE A 60 3.26 -3.83 1.57
CA ILE A 60 2.22 -3.30 2.45
C ILE A 60 1.08 -4.31 2.62
N GLU A 61 1.05 -4.88 3.82
CA GLU A 61 -0.03 -5.69 4.37
C GLU A 61 -0.30 -5.24 5.81
N LEU A 62 -1.57 -4.95 6.11
CA LEU A 62 -1.98 -4.42 7.42
C LEU A 62 -2.67 -5.50 8.25
N ALA A 63 -2.41 -5.50 9.56
CA ALA A 63 -2.99 -6.48 10.48
C ALA A 63 -4.51 -6.32 10.65
N ASP A 64 -5.00 -5.08 10.66
CA ASP A 64 -6.44 -4.80 10.68
C ASP A 64 -7.05 -5.09 9.30
N LYS A 65 -8.13 -5.89 9.27
CA LYS A 65 -8.72 -6.35 8.02
C LYS A 65 -9.43 -5.24 7.24
N LEU A 66 -10.04 -4.26 7.91
CA LEU A 66 -10.71 -3.15 7.24
C LEU A 66 -9.69 -2.17 6.67
N GLU A 67 -8.65 -1.86 7.44
CA GLU A 67 -7.55 -1.04 6.95
C GLU A 67 -6.85 -1.74 5.77
N ASN A 68 -6.50 -3.04 5.91
CA ASN A 68 -5.86 -3.79 4.85
C ASN A 68 -6.71 -3.80 3.58
N MET A 69 -8.02 -4.02 3.69
CA MET A 69 -8.93 -3.97 2.54
C MET A 69 -8.87 -2.62 1.82
N GLY A 70 -8.83 -1.50 2.56
CA GLY A 70 -8.61 -0.16 2.00
C GLY A 70 -7.30 -0.05 1.23
N ALA A 71 -6.19 -0.51 1.81
CA ALA A 71 -4.88 -0.51 1.18
C ALA A 71 -4.84 -1.40 -0.08
N GLN A 72 -5.35 -2.63 0.00
CA GLN A 72 -5.33 -3.57 -1.12
C GLN A 72 -6.17 -3.06 -2.31
N MET A 73 -7.32 -2.42 -2.06
CA MET A 73 -8.15 -1.86 -3.15
C MET A 73 -7.39 -0.81 -3.97
N VAL A 74 -6.71 0.12 -3.32
CA VAL A 74 -5.96 1.18 -4.02
C VAL A 74 -4.71 0.60 -4.68
N LYS A 75 -4.02 -0.34 -4.03
CA LYS A 75 -2.86 -1.02 -4.61
C LYS A 75 -3.20 -1.71 -5.93
N GLU A 76 -4.31 -2.45 -5.96
CA GLU A 76 -4.75 -3.20 -7.15
C GLU A 76 -5.07 -2.27 -8.32
N VAL A 77 -5.83 -1.21 -8.07
CA VAL A 77 -6.20 -0.25 -9.12
C VAL A 77 -4.96 0.49 -9.64
N ALA A 78 -4.03 0.86 -8.76
CA ALA A 78 -2.80 1.56 -9.13
C ALA A 78 -1.80 0.66 -9.88
N SER A 79 -1.81 -0.67 -9.67
CA SER A 79 -0.96 -1.57 -10.44
C SER A 79 -1.36 -1.65 -11.90
N HIS A 80 -2.66 -1.59 -12.21
CA HIS A 80 -3.13 -1.60 -13.60
C HIS A 80 -2.63 -0.42 -14.41
N THR A 81 -2.43 0.75 -13.78
CA THR A 81 -1.85 1.91 -14.46
C THR A 81 -0.46 1.61 -15.00
N SER A 82 0.40 0.93 -14.23
CA SER A 82 1.72 0.52 -14.71
C SER A 82 1.66 -0.64 -15.69
N ASP A 83 0.69 -1.55 -15.57
CA ASP A 83 0.55 -2.66 -16.53
C ASP A 83 0.19 -2.15 -17.94
N GLU A 84 -0.64 -1.10 -18.02
CA GLU A 84 -1.07 -0.50 -19.29
C GLU A 84 -0.10 0.56 -19.83
N ALA A 85 0.41 1.44 -18.95
CA ALA A 85 1.19 2.61 -19.35
C ALA A 85 2.71 2.47 -19.12
N GLY A 86 3.15 1.43 -18.39
CA GLY A 86 4.56 1.17 -18.05
C GLY A 86 5.11 2.01 -16.89
N ASP A 87 4.36 2.99 -16.38
CA ASP A 87 4.68 3.82 -15.22
C ASP A 87 3.38 4.40 -14.62
N GLY A 88 3.45 5.02 -13.45
CA GLY A 88 2.35 5.80 -12.87
C GLY A 88 1.76 5.23 -11.58
N THR A 89 2.14 4.03 -11.14
CA THR A 89 1.59 3.42 -9.91
C THR A 89 1.78 4.24 -8.63
N THR A 90 2.75 5.16 -8.59
CA THR A 90 2.98 6.04 -7.42
C THR A 90 2.27 7.40 -7.52
N THR A 91 1.81 7.79 -8.71
CA THR A 91 1.17 9.10 -8.95
C THR A 91 -0.29 9.05 -8.53
#